data_AF-A0A7S2HT32-F1
#
_entry.id   AF-A0A7S2HT32-F1
#
_cell.length_a   1.000
_cell.length_b   1.000
_cell.length_c   1.000
_cell.angle_alpha   90.00
_cell.angle_beta   90.00
_cell.angle_gamma   90.00
#
_symmetry.space_group_name_H-M   'P 1'
#
loop_
_entity.id
_entity.type
_entity.pdbx_description
1 polymer ?
#
loop_
_entity_poly.entity_id
_entity_poly.type
_entity_poly.pdbx_seq_one_letter_code
_entity_poly.pdbx_strand_id
1 'polypeptide(L)'
;SRRGSALLNVNLMQEDESIPQMTTEPAQSKLQYAFRNEVTTGFKNVSAAAFGDIISTLKNLSTNAEKLDVLKELKANFMFTCAQLLELINLTPSVKTKIAFVDQIAPRISDPKEGLPIIECFRFADEKRQVEELLSARQKQVIQRACRKGG
;
A
#
# COMPACT_ATOMS: atom_id res chain seq x y z
N SER A 1 64.21 2.67 -48.95
CA SER A 1 63.71 1.28 -48.81
C SER A 1 63.67 0.96 -47.32
N ARG A 2 62.48 0.62 -46.78
CA ARG A 2 62.18 0.03 -45.45
C ARG A 2 62.54 0.89 -44.22
N ARG A 3 61.59 1.61 -43.60
CA ARG A 3 60.50 1.20 -42.67
C ARG A 3 60.93 1.22 -41.19
N GLY A 4 60.17 1.96 -40.36
CA GLY A 4 59.92 1.65 -38.94
C GLY A 4 60.02 2.88 -38.04
N SER A 5 58.90 3.51 -37.66
CA SER A 5 58.02 3.18 -36.51
C SER A 5 58.42 3.99 -35.26
N ALA A 6 57.71 5.08 -34.94
CA ALA A 6 56.47 5.12 -34.15
C ALA A 6 56.71 4.92 -32.65
N LEU A 7 56.80 6.03 -31.90
CA LEU A 7 56.63 6.07 -30.45
C LEU A 7 55.31 6.77 -30.15
N LEU A 8 54.23 6.01 -30.19
CA LEU A 8 52.97 6.40 -29.59
C LEU A 8 52.85 5.64 -28.27
N ASN A 9 52.79 6.41 -27.20
CA ASN A 9 52.47 5.96 -25.85
C ASN A 9 51.08 5.29 -25.87
N VAL A 10 51.05 3.97 -25.91
CA VAL A 10 49.82 3.19 -25.71
C VAL A 10 49.63 3.03 -24.21
N ASN A 11 48.75 3.86 -23.65
CA ASN A 11 48.24 3.72 -22.31
C ASN A 11 47.44 2.40 -22.24
N LEU A 12 47.93 1.46 -21.44
CA LEU A 12 47.32 0.17 -21.18
C LEU A 12 46.12 0.39 -20.26
N MET A 13 44.96 0.71 -20.84
CA MET A 13 43.68 0.63 -20.14
C MET A 13 43.30 -0.84 -20.07
N GLN A 14 43.30 -1.38 -18.85
CA GLN A 14 42.71 -2.68 -18.55
C GLN A 14 41.26 -2.70 -19.02
N GLU A 15 40.96 -3.71 -19.81
CA GLU A 15 39.63 -4.18 -20.13
C GLU A 15 39.03 -4.75 -18.84
N ASP A 16 38.13 -3.99 -18.20
CA ASP A 16 37.14 -4.59 -17.31
C ASP A 16 35.85 -4.75 -18.12
N GLU A 17 35.66 -6.00 -18.53
CA GLU A 17 34.44 -6.51 -19.08
C GLU A 17 33.35 -6.48 -17.99
N SER A 18 32.59 -5.40 -17.92
CA SER A 18 31.38 -5.32 -17.10
C SER A 18 30.24 -4.68 -17.88
N ILE A 19 29.57 -5.54 -18.66
CA ILE A 19 28.13 -5.60 -18.97
C ILE A 19 27.37 -4.24 -18.96
N PRO A 20 26.72 -3.85 -20.08
CA PRO A 20 25.79 -2.72 -20.07
C PRO A 20 24.58 -3.05 -19.19
N GLN A 21 24.55 -2.52 -17.97
CA GLN A 21 23.35 -2.50 -17.15
C GLN A 21 22.36 -1.52 -17.81
N MET A 22 21.50 -2.09 -18.64
CA MET A 22 20.23 -1.50 -19.06
C MET A 22 19.47 -1.04 -17.81
N THR A 23 19.25 0.27 -17.73
CA THR A 23 18.02 0.87 -17.19
C THR A 23 17.46 0.23 -15.91
N THR A 24 18.09 0.48 -14.77
CA THR A 24 17.28 0.65 -13.55
C THR A 24 17.00 2.12 -13.39
N GLU A 25 16.01 2.61 -14.15
CA GLU A 25 15.11 3.61 -13.59
C GLU A 25 14.37 2.92 -12.44
N PRO A 26 14.60 3.25 -11.15
CA PRO A 26 13.46 3.28 -10.27
C PRO A 26 12.67 4.49 -10.76
N ALA A 27 11.77 4.25 -11.72
CA ALA A 27 10.55 5.01 -11.79
C ALA A 27 9.90 4.82 -10.41
N GLN A 28 10.31 5.66 -9.45
CA GLN A 28 9.59 5.92 -8.23
C GLN A 28 8.33 6.60 -8.70
N SER A 29 7.45 5.76 -9.24
CA SER A 29 6.11 6.07 -9.64
C SER A 29 5.55 6.81 -8.45
N LYS A 30 5.36 8.10 -8.71
CA LYS A 30 4.79 9.11 -7.88
C LYS A 30 3.35 8.66 -7.61
N LEU A 31 3.18 7.62 -6.79
CA LEU A 31 1.93 7.34 -6.10
C LEU A 31 1.87 8.40 -5.02
N GLN A 32 1.52 9.60 -5.47
CA GLN A 32 0.98 10.66 -4.65
C GLN A 32 -0.36 10.11 -4.14
N TYR A 33 -0.28 9.26 -3.11
CA TYR A 33 -1.42 8.64 -2.46
C TYR A 33 -2.16 9.76 -1.74
N ALA A 34 -3.04 10.43 -2.49
CA ALA A 34 -3.94 11.44 -1.95
C ALA A 34 -4.89 10.72 -1.00
N PHE A 35 -4.50 10.64 0.27
CA PHE A 35 -5.32 10.10 1.35
C PHE A 35 -6.69 10.81 1.31
N ARG A 36 -7.73 10.08 0.90
CA ARG A 36 -9.08 10.63 0.71
C ARG A 36 -9.71 10.83 2.08
N ASN A 37 -9.79 12.08 2.51
CA ASN A 37 -10.42 12.46 3.78
C ASN A 37 -11.93 12.25 3.69
N GLU A 38 -12.41 11.09 4.09
CA GLU A 38 -13.84 10.83 4.11
C GLU A 38 -14.49 11.28 5.44
N VAL A 39 -15.69 11.87 5.32
CA VAL A 39 -16.51 12.30 6.46
C VAL A 39 -17.11 11.04 7.09
N THR A 40 -16.79 10.78 8.36
CA THR A 40 -17.19 9.55 9.07
C THR A 40 -18.41 9.75 9.98
N THR A 41 -19.05 10.92 9.95
CA THR A 41 -20.23 11.20 10.78
C THR A 41 -21.46 10.50 10.20
N GLY A 42 -22.01 9.53 10.92
CA GLY A 42 -23.28 8.85 10.58
C GLY A 42 -23.15 7.43 10.04
N PHE A 43 -21.93 6.92 9.83
CA PHE A 43 -21.72 5.55 9.35
C PHE A 43 -21.75 4.55 10.51
N LYS A 44 -22.45 3.44 10.32
CA LYS A 44 -22.52 2.35 11.31
C LYS A 44 -21.28 1.47 11.17
N ASN A 45 -20.74 1.02 12.30
CA ASN A 45 -19.75 -0.06 12.29
C ASN A 45 -20.39 -1.30 11.65
N VAL A 46 -19.63 -1.99 10.80
CA VAL A 46 -20.11 -3.23 10.18
C VAL A 46 -20.38 -4.27 11.28
N SER A 47 -21.61 -4.78 11.33
CA SER A 47 -21.99 -5.83 12.28
C SER A 47 -21.31 -7.14 11.89
N ALA A 48 -21.12 -8.05 12.85
CA ALA A 48 -20.49 -9.35 12.58
C ALA A 48 -21.25 -10.16 11.51
N ALA A 49 -22.59 -10.07 11.49
CA ALA A 49 -23.42 -10.69 10.46
C ALA A 49 -23.14 -10.10 9.06
N ALA A 50 -23.21 -8.77 8.93
CA ALA A 50 -22.93 -8.10 7.66
C ALA A 50 -21.49 -8.33 7.19
N PHE A 51 -20.53 -8.40 8.11
CA PHE A 51 -19.16 -8.75 7.78
C PHE A 51 -19.04 -10.18 7.24
N GLY A 52 -19.76 -11.14 7.81
CA GLY A 52 -19.83 -12.51 7.30
C GLY A 52 -20.37 -12.59 5.87
N ASP A 53 -21.39 -11.79 5.54
CA ASP A 53 -21.93 -11.68 4.17
C ASP A 53 -20.89 -11.10 3.20
N ILE A 54 -20.16 -10.06 3.63
CA ILE A 54 -19.07 -9.45 2.85
C ILE A 54 -17.97 -10.48 2.57
N ILE A 55 -17.52 -11.20 3.60
CA ILE A 55 -16.48 -12.23 3.45
C ILE A 55 -16.93 -13.34 2.50
N SER A 56 -18.18 -13.79 2.63
CA SER A 56 -18.75 -14.82 1.76
C SER A 56 -18.83 -14.35 0.31
N THR A 57 -19.26 -13.10 0.10
CA THR A 57 -19.28 -12.46 -1.22
C THR A 57 -17.87 -12.38 -1.82
N LEU A 58 -16.89 -11.90 -1.05
CA LEU A 58 -15.49 -11.80 -1.50
C LEU A 58 -14.82 -13.15 -1.74
N LYS A 59 -15.25 -14.22 -1.06
CA LYS A 59 -14.80 -15.60 -1.29
C LYS A 59 -15.37 -16.18 -2.58
N ASN A 60 -16.61 -15.84 -2.92
CA ASN A 60 -17.25 -16.28 -4.16
C ASN A 60 -16.67 -15.62 -5.42
N LEU A 61 -16.01 -14.47 -5.29
CA LEU A 61 -15.36 -13.80 -6.41
C LEU A 61 -14.02 -14.48 -6.77
N SER A 62 -13.82 -14.73 -8.07
CA SER A 62 -12.60 -15.33 -8.61
C SER A 62 -11.45 -14.33 -8.76
N THR A 63 -11.75 -13.07 -9.09
CA THR A 63 -10.72 -12.08 -9.46
C THR A 63 -10.44 -11.08 -8.34
N ASN A 64 -9.16 -10.78 -8.09
CA ASN A 64 -8.75 -9.77 -7.10
C ASN A 64 -9.25 -8.35 -7.43
N ALA A 65 -9.41 -8.04 -8.72
CA ALA A 65 -9.95 -6.75 -9.18
C ALA A 65 -11.43 -6.58 -8.82
N GLU A 66 -12.24 -7.62 -9.06
CA GLU A 66 -13.67 -7.62 -8.70
C GLU A 66 -13.86 -7.54 -7.18
N LYS A 67 -13.03 -8.25 -6.41
CA LYS A 67 -13.02 -8.13 -4.95
C LYS A 67 -12.79 -6.70 -4.48
N LEU A 68 -11.87 -6.00 -5.13
CA LEU A 68 -11.56 -4.61 -4.79
C LEU A 68 -12.72 -3.66 -5.16
N ASP A 69 -13.41 -3.92 -6.27
CA ASP A 69 -14.54 -3.11 -6.72
C ASP A 69 -15.75 -3.26 -5.80
N VAL A 70 -16.13 -4.50 -5.51
CA VAL A 70 -17.21 -4.83 -4.55
C VAL A 70 -16.90 -4.27 -3.16
N LEU A 71 -15.64 -4.34 -2.71
CA LEU A 71 -15.22 -3.74 -1.46
C LEU A 71 -15.38 -2.21 -1.46
N LYS A 72 -15.12 -1.54 -2.58
CA LYS A 72 -15.30 -0.07 -2.69
C LYS A 72 -16.75 0.34 -2.59
N GLU A 73 -17.67 -0.47 -3.10
CA GLU A 73 -19.10 -0.20 -2.95
C GLU A 73 -19.54 -0.44 -1.51
N LEU A 74 -19.15 -1.57 -0.92
CA LEU A 74 -19.51 -1.94 0.46
C LEU A 74 -18.93 -0.97 1.49
N LYS A 75 -17.69 -0.48 1.29
CA LYS A 75 -17.07 0.47 2.22
C LYS A 75 -17.75 1.84 2.25
N ALA A 76 -18.52 2.19 1.23
CA ALA A 76 -19.19 3.48 1.18
C ALA A 76 -20.22 3.61 2.32
N ASN A 77 -20.77 2.49 2.81
CA ASN A 77 -21.86 2.50 3.78
C ASN A 77 -21.47 2.11 5.20
N PHE A 78 -20.27 1.52 5.39
CA PHE A 78 -19.86 0.94 6.68
C PHE A 78 -18.49 1.43 7.14
N MET A 79 -18.29 1.44 8.45
CA MET A 79 -16.96 1.58 9.06
C MET A 79 -16.40 0.21 9.42
N PHE A 80 -15.08 0.06 9.27
CA PHE A 80 -14.36 -1.18 9.58
C PHE A 80 -13.43 -0.98 10.77
N THR A 81 -13.22 -2.08 11.49
CA THR A 81 -12.20 -2.19 12.53
C THR A 81 -10.89 -2.73 11.94
N CYS A 82 -9.76 -2.48 12.62
CA CYS A 82 -8.47 -3.05 12.20
C CYS A 82 -8.49 -4.58 12.18
N ALA A 83 -9.21 -5.23 13.11
CA ALA A 83 -9.38 -6.69 13.12
C ALA A 83 -10.11 -7.21 11.87
N GLN A 84 -11.17 -6.53 11.44
CA GLN A 84 -11.90 -6.87 10.21
C GLN A 84 -11.04 -6.64 8.96
N LEU A 85 -10.23 -5.58 8.94
CA LEU A 85 -9.27 -5.35 7.87
C LEU A 85 -8.20 -6.46 7.82
N LEU A 86 -7.73 -6.94 8.98
CA LEU A 86 -6.79 -8.06 9.08
C LEU A 86 -7.37 -9.34 8.44
N GLU A 87 -8.64 -9.65 8.70
CA GLU A 87 -9.31 -10.78 8.06
C GLU A 87 -9.44 -10.59 6.54
N LEU A 88 -9.76 -9.38 6.08
CA LEU A 88 -9.88 -9.07 4.65
C LEU A 88 -8.54 -9.22 3.91
N ILE A 89 -7.43 -8.73 4.49
CA ILE A 89 -6.11 -8.89 3.86
C ILE A 89 -5.67 -10.36 3.83
N ASN A 90 -6.12 -11.19 4.79
CA ASN A 90 -5.82 -12.62 4.81
C ASN A 90 -6.58 -13.41 3.73
N LEU A 91 -7.66 -12.87 3.17
CA LEU A 91 -8.38 -13.50 2.05
C LEU A 91 -7.60 -13.50 0.74
N THR A 92 -6.63 -12.59 0.58
CA THR A 92 -5.89 -12.43 -0.68
C THR A 92 -4.40 -12.67 -0.47
N PRO A 93 -3.74 -13.56 -1.23
CA PRO A 93 -2.30 -13.76 -1.09
C PRO A 93 -1.49 -12.62 -1.72
N SER A 94 -2.08 -11.83 -2.61
CA SER A 94 -1.41 -10.78 -3.36
C SER A 94 -1.15 -9.54 -2.50
N VAL A 95 0.12 -9.25 -2.22
CA VAL A 95 0.57 -8.05 -1.48
C VAL A 95 0.02 -6.75 -2.06
N LYS A 96 0.09 -6.59 -3.38
CA LYS A 96 -0.42 -5.38 -4.06
C LYS A 96 -1.91 -5.17 -3.83
N THR A 97 -2.68 -6.26 -3.78
CA THR A 97 -4.10 -6.22 -3.45
C THR A 97 -4.31 -5.88 -1.98
N LYS A 98 -3.52 -6.44 -1.05
CA LYS A 98 -3.59 -6.10 0.38
C LYS A 98 -3.38 -4.60 0.62
N ILE A 99 -2.37 -4.00 -0.02
CA ILE A 99 -2.10 -2.56 0.09
C ILE A 99 -3.28 -1.75 -0.46
N ALA A 100 -3.86 -2.16 -1.60
CA ALA A 100 -5.03 -1.50 -2.15
C ALA A 100 -6.26 -1.61 -1.21
N PHE A 101 -6.45 -2.74 -0.52
CA PHE A 101 -7.50 -2.89 0.50
C PHE A 101 -7.28 -1.93 1.67
N VAL A 102 -6.05 -1.89 2.20
CA VAL A 102 -5.68 -0.99 3.29
C VAL A 102 -5.90 0.46 2.87
N ASP A 103 -5.46 0.88 1.70
CA ASP A 103 -5.66 2.24 1.21
C ASP A 103 -7.15 2.63 1.15
N GLN A 104 -7.99 1.73 0.63
CA GLN A 104 -9.42 2.02 0.51
C GLN A 104 -10.13 2.08 1.87
N ILE A 105 -9.70 1.25 2.84
CA ILE A 105 -10.35 1.12 4.15
C ILE A 105 -9.75 2.06 5.20
N ALA A 106 -8.45 2.38 5.14
CA ALA A 106 -7.72 3.26 6.05
C ALA A 106 -8.46 4.56 6.41
N PRO A 107 -9.07 5.31 5.48
CA PRO A 107 -9.81 6.53 5.82
C PRO A 107 -11.10 6.27 6.64
N ARG A 108 -11.61 5.03 6.62
CA ARG A 108 -12.85 4.58 7.27
C ARG A 108 -12.61 3.69 8.49
N ILE A 109 -11.35 3.53 8.92
CA ILE A 109 -11.04 2.79 10.13
C ILE A 109 -11.54 3.57 11.36
N SER A 110 -12.27 2.85 12.22
CA SER A 110 -12.74 3.35 13.52
C SER A 110 -11.61 3.37 14.55
N ASP A 111 -10.74 2.35 14.54
CA ASP A 111 -9.68 2.12 15.54
C ASP A 111 -8.26 2.23 14.95
N PRO A 112 -7.79 3.43 14.59
CA PRO A 112 -6.47 3.59 13.96
C PRO A 112 -5.30 3.26 14.90
N LYS A 113 -5.54 3.05 16.20
CA LYS A 113 -4.52 2.67 17.19
C LYS A 113 -4.12 1.19 17.09
N GLU A 114 -5.05 0.32 16.69
CA GLU A 114 -4.84 -1.12 16.56
C GLU A 114 -4.25 -1.50 15.19
N GLY A 115 -3.46 -0.59 14.60
CA GLY A 115 -2.92 -0.74 13.25
C GLY A 115 -1.67 -1.64 13.15
N LEU A 116 -0.97 -1.84 14.26
CA LEU A 116 0.26 -2.64 14.35
C LEU A 116 0.15 -4.05 13.76
N PRO A 117 -0.85 -4.89 14.10
CA PRO A 117 -0.97 -6.24 13.55
C PRO A 117 -1.13 -6.26 12.02
N ILE A 118 -1.69 -5.21 11.42
CA ILE A 118 -1.84 -5.09 9.96
C ILE A 118 -0.47 -4.86 9.33
N ILE A 119 0.37 -4.01 9.94
CA ILE A 119 1.74 -3.74 9.47
C ILE A 119 2.59 -5.02 9.57
N GLU A 120 2.43 -5.79 10.64
CA GLU A 120 3.16 -7.05 10.84
C GLU A 120 2.80 -8.14 9.82
N CYS A 121 1.64 -8.08 9.18
CA CYS A 121 1.28 -8.99 8.09
C CYS A 121 2.10 -8.81 6.80
N PHE A 122 2.79 -7.68 6.64
CA PHE A 122 3.65 -7.43 5.48
C PHE A 122 5.07 -7.90 5.77
N ARG A 123 5.71 -8.58 4.80
CA ARG A 123 7.09 -9.06 4.96
C ARG A 123 8.13 -7.99 4.65
N PHE A 124 7.84 -7.13 3.68
CA PHE A 124 8.81 -6.16 3.16
C PHE A 124 8.67 -4.79 3.84
N ALA A 125 9.80 -4.11 4.02
CA ALA A 125 9.86 -2.82 4.73
C ALA A 125 9.13 -1.68 3.98
N ASP A 126 9.20 -1.64 2.65
CA ASP A 126 8.49 -0.65 1.84
C ASP A 126 6.97 -0.69 2.06
N GLU A 127 6.40 -1.88 2.06
CA GLU A 127 4.96 -2.11 2.20
C GLU A 127 4.50 -1.77 3.62
N LYS A 128 5.31 -2.15 4.62
CA LYS A 128 5.08 -1.76 6.02
C LYS A 128 5.02 -0.25 6.18
N ARG A 129 5.99 0.46 5.62
CA ARG A 129 6.06 1.92 5.68
C ARG A 129 4.84 2.56 4.99
N GLN A 130 4.40 2.01 3.87
CA GLN A 130 3.23 2.50 3.15
C GLN A 130 1.94 2.35 3.97
N VAL A 131 1.74 1.18 4.58
CA VAL A 131 0.57 0.91 5.43
C VAL A 131 0.60 1.76 6.71
N GLU A 132 1.78 1.88 7.32
CA GLU A 132 1.99 2.73 8.51
C GLU A 132 1.65 4.20 8.22
N GLU A 133 2.06 4.73 7.06
CA GLU A 133 1.76 6.10 6.66
C GLU A 133 0.25 6.34 6.52
N LEU A 134 -0.47 5.40 5.89
CA LEU A 134 -1.93 5.47 5.73
C LEU A 134 -2.66 5.44 7.07
N LEU A 135 -2.27 4.55 7.98
CA LEU A 135 -2.86 4.43 9.31
C LEU A 135 -2.53 5.64 10.20
N SER A 136 -1.29 6.10 10.15
CA SER A 136 -0.83 7.29 10.88
C SER A 136 -1.54 8.56 10.40
N ALA A 137 -1.78 8.69 9.09
CA ALA A 137 -2.55 9.79 8.52
C ALA A 137 -3.97 9.81 9.11
N ARG A 138 -4.65 8.66 9.20
CA ARG A 138 -5.97 8.54 9.83
C ARG A 138 -5.92 8.89 11.32
N GLN A 139 -4.94 8.37 12.05
CA GLN A 139 -4.78 8.62 13.49
C GLN A 139 -4.63 10.12 13.78
N LYS A 140 -3.74 10.80 13.04
CA LYS A 140 -3.53 12.25 13.13
C LYS A 140 -4.82 13.02 12.89
N GLN A 141 -5.66 12.59 11.94
CA GLN A 141 -6.95 13.24 11.67
C GLN A 141 -7.95 13.09 12.82
N VAL A 142 -8.04 11.90 13.42
CA VAL A 142 -8.92 11.67 14.58
C VAL A 142 -8.50 12.56 15.75
N ILE A 143 -7.19 12.65 16.01
CA ILE A 143 -6.63 13.54 17.04
C ILE A 143 -6.93 15.01 16.72
N GLN A 144 -6.67 15.47 15.49
CA GLN A 144 -6.96 16.86 15.08
C GLN A 144 -8.44 17.23 15.21
N ARG A 145 -9.35 16.31 14.86
CA ARG A 145 -10.79 16.52 15.03
C ARG A 145 -11.20 16.59 16.50
N ALA A 146 -10.57 15.80 17.37
CA ALA A 146 -10.81 15.87 18.82
C ALA A 146 -10.31 17.22 19.40
N CYS A 147 -9.12 17.68 19.00
CA CYS A 147 -8.57 18.96 19.47
C CYS A 147 -9.37 20.18 19.00
N ARG A 148 -9.98 20.15 17.80
CA ARG A 148 -10.77 21.28 17.27
C ARG A 148 -12.16 21.44 17.89
N LYS A 149 -12.70 20.43 18.59
CA LYS A 149 -14.04 20.48 19.21
C LYS A 149 -14.07 21.03 20.63
N GLY A 150 -12.93 21.46 21.17
CA GLY A 150 -12.80 21.98 22.54
C GLY A 150 -12.58 23.49 22.65
N GLY A 151 -13.07 24.29 21.70
CA GLY A 151 -12.97 25.76 21.72
C GLY A 151 -14.34 26.41 21.75
#